data_AF-A0A368Z8D9-F1
#
_entry.id   AF-A0A368Z8D9-F1
#
_cell.length_a   1.000
_cell.length_b   1.000
_cell.length_c   1.000
_cell.angle_alpha   90.00
_cell.angle_beta   90.00
_cell.angle_gamma   90.00
#
_symmetry.space_group_name_H-M   'P 1'
#
loop_
_entity.id
_entity.type
_entity.pdbx_description
1 polymer ?
#
loop_
_entity_poly.entity_id
_entity_poly.type
_entity_poly.pdbx_seq_one_letter_code
_entity_poly.pdbx_strand_id
1 'polypeptide(L)'
;MTPIPFLDRIDRLLGHLPWSVAALALRVFPASVFWASGRTKVEGFSIADSTWFLFEHEYALPLIPSDWAAVAATLAEHILPALLVLGLGTRLAALGLLMMTLVIQIFVYPSAWQTHGLWAACFLALIAKGPGRWSLDHLLGRSALAPAPGRPAGSI
;
A
#
# COMPACT_ATOMS: atom_id res chain seq x y z
N MET A 1 0.72 -2.61 -38.53
CA MET A 1 2.01 -2.76 -37.83
C MET A 1 2.21 -4.23 -37.57
N THR A 2 3.13 -4.89 -38.26
CA THR A 2 3.41 -6.32 -38.07
C THR A 2 4.02 -6.52 -36.69
N PRO A 3 3.42 -7.33 -35.81
CA PRO A 3 4.06 -7.66 -34.53
C PRO A 3 5.36 -8.40 -34.82
N ILE A 4 6.42 -8.03 -34.11
CA ILE A 4 7.72 -8.71 -34.23
C ILE A 4 7.54 -10.05 -33.51
N PRO A 5 7.57 -11.21 -34.19
CA PRO A 5 7.19 -12.52 -33.62
C PRO A 5 7.97 -12.90 -32.35
N PHE A 6 9.15 -12.31 -32.18
CA PHE A 6 9.98 -12.42 -30.99
C PHE A 6 9.38 -11.69 -29.78
N LEU A 7 8.84 -10.48 -29.95
CA LEU A 7 8.17 -9.71 -28.89
C LEU A 7 6.90 -10.44 -28.42
N ASP A 8 6.10 -10.97 -29.34
CA ASP A 8 4.90 -11.77 -28.99
C ASP A 8 5.24 -13.02 -28.18
N ARG A 9 6.39 -13.63 -28.45
CA ARG A 9 6.89 -14.78 -27.68
C ARG A 9 7.28 -14.36 -26.27
N ILE A 10 7.97 -13.23 -26.13
CA ILE A 10 8.35 -12.67 -24.82
C ILE A 10 7.09 -12.33 -24.02
N ASP A 11 6.13 -11.61 -24.60
CA ASP A 11 4.90 -11.20 -23.92
C ASP A 11 4.09 -12.40 -23.43
N ARG A 12 4.04 -13.47 -24.23
CA ARG A 12 3.39 -14.73 -23.83
C ARG A 12 4.10 -15.39 -22.67
N LEU A 13 5.43 -15.43 -22.69
CA LEU A 13 6.24 -15.99 -21.60
C LEU A 13 6.06 -15.18 -20.31
N LEU A 14 6.11 -13.85 -20.38
CA LEU A 14 5.91 -12.95 -19.25
C LEU A 14 4.47 -12.98 -18.73
N GLY A 15 3.49 -13.19 -19.61
CA GLY A 15 2.07 -13.34 -19.27
C GLY A 15 1.77 -14.54 -18.37
N HIS A 16 2.69 -15.52 -18.25
CA HIS A 16 2.56 -16.62 -17.30
C HIS A 16 2.87 -16.23 -15.85
N LEU A 17 3.43 -15.05 -15.59
CA LEU A 17 3.69 -14.58 -14.24
C LEU A 17 2.36 -14.33 -13.52
N PRO A 18 2.01 -15.11 -12.48
CA PRO A 18 0.72 -14.95 -11.83
C PRO A 18 0.68 -13.64 -11.03
N TRP A 19 -0.45 -12.94 -11.09
CA TRP A 19 -0.67 -11.70 -10.33
C TRP A 19 -0.31 -11.84 -8.85
N SER A 20 -0.53 -13.01 -8.23
CA SER A 20 -0.20 -13.27 -6.83
C SER A 20 1.27 -13.00 -6.48
N VAL A 21 2.20 -13.24 -7.40
CA VAL A 21 3.63 -12.96 -7.19
C VAL A 21 3.87 -11.46 -7.12
N ALA A 22 3.35 -10.72 -8.12
CA ALA A 22 3.41 -9.26 -8.13
C ALA A 22 2.70 -8.67 -6.90
N ALA A 23 1.48 -9.11 -6.60
CA ALA A 23 0.71 -8.65 -5.45
C ALA A 23 1.42 -8.90 -4.11
N LEU A 24 2.16 -10.00 -3.95
CA LEU A 24 2.98 -10.21 -2.76
C LEU A 24 4.11 -9.18 -2.68
N ALA A 25 4.86 -8.96 -3.76
CA ALA A 25 5.93 -7.97 -3.81
C ALA A 25 5.42 -6.54 -3.52
N LEU A 26 4.30 -6.17 -4.15
CA LEU A 26 3.65 -4.87 -3.96
C LEU A 26 3.12 -4.66 -2.54
N ARG A 27 2.88 -5.74 -1.77
CA ARG A 27 2.53 -5.67 -0.34
C ARG A 27 3.78 -5.56 0.52
N VAL A 28 4.74 -6.45 0.33
CA VAL A 28 5.90 -6.60 1.23
C VAL A 28 6.87 -5.43 1.14
N PHE A 29 7.25 -4.99 -0.06
CA PHE A 29 8.30 -3.98 -0.20
C PHE A 29 7.91 -2.63 0.39
N PRO A 30 6.80 -1.99 0.00
CA PRO A 30 6.43 -0.73 0.64
C PRO A 30 6.07 -0.92 2.12
N ALA A 31 5.46 -2.04 2.53
CA ALA A 31 5.19 -2.31 3.94
C ALA A 31 6.46 -2.34 4.80
N SER A 32 7.56 -2.89 4.29
CA SER A 32 8.84 -2.93 5.00
C SER A 32 9.38 -1.53 5.30
N VAL A 33 9.16 -0.57 4.40
CA VAL A 33 9.58 0.83 4.58
C VAL A 33 8.77 1.49 5.69
N PHE A 34 7.44 1.35 5.65
CA PHE A 34 6.57 1.90 6.68
C PHE A 34 6.81 1.25 8.05
N TRP A 35 7.02 -0.06 8.09
CA TRP A 35 7.37 -0.74 9.34
C TRP A 35 8.70 -0.25 9.91
N ALA A 36 9.73 -0.10 9.07
CA ALA A 36 11.02 0.45 9.50
C ALA A 36 10.87 1.89 10.03
N SER A 37 10.06 2.73 9.36
CA SER A 37 9.70 4.07 9.84
C SER A 37 8.96 4.05 11.18
N GLY A 38 8.01 3.13 11.37
CA GLY A 38 7.32 2.97 12.65
C GLY A 38 8.28 2.56 13.77
N ARG A 39 9.24 1.69 13.46
CA ARG A 39 10.23 1.22 14.44
C ARG A 39 11.17 2.31 14.95
N THR A 40 11.38 3.39 14.20
CA THR A 40 12.15 4.55 14.69
C THR A 40 11.33 5.46 15.60
N LYS A 41 9.99 5.30 15.64
CA LYS A 41 9.09 6.15 16.44
C LYS A 41 8.83 5.64 17.86
N VAL A 42 9.35 4.48 18.21
CA VAL A 42 9.08 3.83 19.50
C VAL A 42 10.35 3.39 20.20
N GLU A 43 10.36 3.54 21.52
CA GLU A 43 11.39 3.04 22.41
C GLU A 43 10.72 2.13 23.44
N GLY A 44 11.12 0.84 23.45
CA GLY A 44 10.40 -0.17 24.22
C GLY A 44 8.92 -0.25 23.83
N PHE A 45 8.04 0.05 24.78
CA PHE A 45 6.58 0.05 24.62
C PHE A 45 5.96 1.45 24.55
N SER A 46 6.77 2.52 24.51
CA SER A 46 6.34 3.92 24.44
C SER A 46 6.76 4.58 23.13
N ILE A 47 6.08 5.67 22.75
CA ILE A 47 6.52 6.57 21.67
C ILE A 47 7.78 7.29 22.15
N ALA A 48 8.81 7.32 21.32
CA ALA A 48 10.09 7.93 21.66
C ALA A 48 9.98 9.47 21.70
N ASP A 49 10.72 10.12 22.59
CA ASP A 49 10.75 11.59 22.74
C ASP A 49 11.12 12.30 21.43
N SER A 50 12.00 11.70 20.64
CA SER A 50 12.36 12.19 19.30
C SER A 50 11.16 12.25 18.34
N THR A 51 10.16 11.38 18.50
CA THR A 51 8.96 11.38 17.66
C THR A 51 8.09 12.58 17.98
N TRP A 52 7.87 12.86 19.26
CA TRP A 52 7.11 14.05 19.67
C TRP A 52 7.79 15.32 19.16
N PHE A 53 9.10 15.42 19.33
CA PHE A 53 9.89 16.53 18.82
C PHE A 53 9.76 16.69 17.29
N LEU A 54 9.88 15.60 16.53
CA LEU A 54 9.74 15.63 15.06
C LEU A 54 8.35 16.11 14.63
N PHE A 55 7.29 15.63 15.27
CA PHE A 55 5.92 16.04 14.91
C PHE A 55 5.61 17.49 15.30
N GLU A 56 6.21 17.99 16.38
CA GLU A 56 6.03 19.37 16.83
C GLU A 56 6.82 20.37 15.98
N HIS A 57 8.08 20.07 15.67
CA HIS A 57 9.00 21.07 15.11
C HIS A 57 9.35 20.86 13.64
N GLU A 58 9.43 19.61 13.17
CA GLU A 58 9.94 19.29 11.82
C GLU A 58 8.80 18.97 10.84
N TYR A 59 7.89 18.08 11.22
CA TYR A 59 6.77 17.67 10.38
C TYR A 59 5.62 18.66 10.42
N ALA A 60 5.35 19.22 11.62
CA ALA A 60 4.45 20.35 11.87
C ALA A 60 3.19 20.38 10.96
N LEU A 61 2.40 19.30 10.98
CA LEU A 61 1.26 19.15 10.07
C LEU A 61 0.23 20.28 10.28
N PRO A 62 -0.26 20.94 9.21
CA PRO A 62 -1.04 22.17 9.35
C PRO A 62 -2.46 21.98 9.92
N LEU A 63 -2.99 20.76 9.88
CA LEU A 63 -4.41 20.48 10.19
C LEU A 63 -4.62 19.57 11.41
N ILE A 64 -3.58 18.87 11.86
CA ILE A 64 -3.68 17.86 12.91
C ILE A 64 -2.73 18.28 14.04
N PRO A 65 -3.21 18.38 15.29
CA PRO A 65 -2.34 18.59 16.44
C PRO A 65 -1.17 17.58 16.46
N SER A 66 0.03 18.05 16.81
CA SER A 66 1.28 17.27 16.70
C SER A 66 1.24 15.99 17.54
N ASP A 67 0.60 16.05 18.72
CA ASP A 67 0.40 14.92 19.62
C ASP A 67 -0.48 13.82 18.98
N TRP A 68 -1.63 14.20 18.43
CA TRP A 68 -2.51 13.27 17.72
C TRP A 68 -1.85 12.70 16.46
N ALA A 69 -1.11 13.53 15.72
CA ALA A 69 -0.40 13.12 14.52
C ALA A 69 0.71 12.09 14.83
N ALA A 70 1.48 12.31 15.90
CA ALA A 70 2.54 11.40 16.34
C ALA A 70 1.98 10.01 16.70
N VAL A 71 0.89 9.97 17.49
CA VAL A 71 0.23 8.72 17.87
C VAL A 71 -0.36 8.02 16.64
N ALA A 72 -1.12 8.75 15.82
CA ALA A 72 -1.80 8.18 14.65
C ALA A 72 -0.79 7.62 13.63
N ALA A 73 0.28 8.36 13.32
CA ALA A 73 1.32 7.89 12.43
C ALA A 73 2.03 6.66 12.98
N THR A 74 2.41 6.67 14.25
CA THR A 74 3.10 5.53 14.89
C THR A 74 2.25 4.26 14.85
N LEU A 75 0.96 4.36 15.18
CA LEU A 75 0.05 3.22 15.12
C LEU A 75 -0.16 2.75 13.67
N ALA A 76 -0.40 3.68 12.75
CA ALA A 76 -0.64 3.36 11.33
C ALA A 76 0.57 2.66 10.70
N GLU A 77 1.79 3.12 10.99
CA GLU A 77 3.04 2.56 10.47
C GLU A 77 3.42 1.19 11.06
N HIS A 78 2.74 0.71 12.10
CA HIS A 78 2.85 -0.68 12.55
C HIS A 78 1.68 -1.53 12.05
N ILE A 79 0.46 -1.05 12.24
CA ILE A 79 -0.76 -1.83 11.99
C ILE A 79 -0.99 -2.02 10.48
N LEU A 80 -0.98 -0.95 9.69
CA LEU A 80 -1.30 -1.03 8.26
C LEU A 80 -0.30 -1.87 7.46
N PRO A 81 1.04 -1.73 7.63
CA PRO A 81 1.97 -2.59 6.90
C PRO A 81 1.88 -4.05 7.35
N ALA A 82 1.62 -4.33 8.63
CA ALA A 82 1.40 -5.70 9.09
C ALA A 82 0.16 -6.33 8.44
N LEU A 83 -0.96 -5.61 8.43
CA LEU A 83 -2.18 -6.03 7.74
C LEU A 83 -1.94 -6.23 6.24
N LEU A 84 -1.19 -5.32 5.61
CA LEU A 84 -0.86 -5.39 4.19
C LEU A 84 -0.02 -6.63 3.87
N VAL A 85 1.02 -6.93 4.64
CA VAL A 85 1.88 -8.12 4.44
C VAL A 85 1.07 -9.41 4.59
N LEU A 86 0.27 -9.53 5.64
CA LEU A 86 -0.64 -10.66 5.83
C LEU A 86 -1.69 -10.76 4.71
N GLY A 87 -1.96 -9.64 4.03
CA GLY A 87 -3.02 -9.54 3.05
C GLY A 87 -4.39 -9.64 3.70
N LEU A 88 -4.58 -8.98 4.84
CA LEU A 88 -5.85 -8.90 5.57
C LEU A 88 -6.42 -7.49 5.41
N GLY A 89 -7.60 -7.37 4.82
CA GLY A 89 -8.20 -6.08 4.48
C GLY A 89 -7.33 -5.28 3.49
N THR A 90 -6.67 -5.96 2.54
CA THR A 90 -5.55 -5.42 1.74
C THR A 90 -5.89 -4.12 1.03
N ARG A 91 -7.10 -3.99 0.48
CA ARG A 91 -7.54 -2.75 -0.21
C ARG A 91 -7.64 -1.58 0.77
N LEU A 92 -8.11 -1.82 1.99
CA LEU A 92 -8.21 -0.80 3.04
C LEU A 92 -6.83 -0.46 3.59
N ALA A 93 -5.97 -1.45 3.84
CA ALA A 93 -4.60 -1.24 4.27
C ALA A 93 -3.80 -0.44 3.24
N ALA A 94 -3.91 -0.79 1.95
CA ALA A 94 -3.28 -0.07 0.85
C ALA A 94 -3.82 1.36 0.72
N LEU A 95 -5.14 1.57 0.89
CA LEU A 95 -5.73 2.91 0.89
C LEU A 95 -5.21 3.76 2.06
N GLY A 96 -5.15 3.21 3.27
CA GLY A 96 -4.60 3.91 4.43
C GLY A 96 -3.14 4.32 4.23
N LEU A 97 -2.31 3.40 3.72
CA LEU A 97 -0.91 3.69 3.42
C LEU A 97 -0.75 4.68 2.25
N LEU A 98 -1.63 4.65 1.26
CA LEU A 98 -1.66 5.63 0.18
C LEU A 98 -2.00 7.03 0.73
N MET A 99 -3.00 7.15 1.58
CA MET A 99 -3.35 8.43 2.22
C MET A 99 -2.20 8.96 3.06
N MET A 100 -1.55 8.10 3.84
CA MET A 100 -0.36 8.48 4.61
C MET A 100 0.79 8.92 3.70
N THR A 101 1.01 8.21 2.58
CA THR A 101 2.00 8.59 1.56
C THR A 101 1.71 9.97 0.99
N LEU A 102 0.45 10.31 0.73
CA LEU A 102 0.05 11.63 0.25
C LEU A 102 0.31 12.72 1.29
N VAL A 103 0.02 12.46 2.57
CA VAL A 103 0.34 13.39 3.66
C VAL A 103 1.84 13.65 3.73
N ILE A 104 2.66 12.59 3.71
CA ILE A 104 4.12 12.70 3.75
C ILE A 104 4.63 13.48 2.53
N GLN A 105 4.14 13.16 1.33
CA GLN A 105 4.55 13.84 0.09
C GLN A 105 4.17 15.32 0.06
N ILE A 106 2.99 15.68 0.53
CA ILE A 106 2.50 17.06 0.40
C ILE A 106 3.08 17.94 1.51
N PHE A 107 3.16 17.43 2.74
CA PHE A 107 3.44 18.25 3.93
C PHE A 107 4.81 18.03 4.55
N VAL A 108 5.47 16.89 4.31
CA VAL A 108 6.69 16.51 5.04
C VAL A 108 7.93 16.49 4.14
N TYR A 109 7.94 15.67 3.10
CA TYR A 109 9.10 15.49 2.21
C TYR A 109 8.72 15.62 0.73
N PRO A 110 8.40 16.83 0.23
CA PRO A 110 7.93 17.04 -1.14
C PRO A 110 8.98 16.73 -2.22
N SER A 111 10.27 16.84 -1.87
CA SER A 111 11.37 16.52 -2.79
C SER A 111 11.54 15.01 -3.04
N ALA A 112 10.96 14.15 -2.20
CA ALA A 112 11.08 12.69 -2.29
C ALA A 112 10.02 12.04 -3.21
N TRP A 113 9.51 12.78 -4.20
CA TRP A 113 8.36 12.38 -5.01
C TRP A 113 8.54 11.09 -5.81
N GLN A 114 9.76 10.79 -6.27
CA GLN A 114 10.03 9.51 -6.95
C GLN A 114 9.82 8.34 -5.98
N THR A 115 10.34 8.46 -4.76
CA THR A 115 10.23 7.44 -3.73
C THR A 115 8.78 7.23 -3.32
N HIS A 116 8.06 8.31 -2.99
CA HIS A 116 6.64 8.23 -2.64
C HIS A 116 5.77 7.76 -3.80
N GLY A 117 6.11 8.15 -5.03
CA GLY A 117 5.44 7.69 -6.24
C GLY A 117 5.55 6.17 -6.44
N LEU A 118 6.71 5.57 -6.14
CA LEU A 118 6.89 4.11 -6.20
C LEU A 118 5.98 3.39 -5.19
N TRP A 119 5.90 3.89 -3.95
CA TRP A 119 5.02 3.31 -2.94
C TRP A 119 3.55 3.47 -3.33
N ALA A 120 3.16 4.68 -3.75
CA ALA A 120 1.81 5.00 -4.18
C ALA A 120 1.36 4.13 -5.36
N ALA A 121 2.24 3.91 -6.35
CA ALA A 121 1.97 3.02 -7.48
C ALA A 121 1.69 1.58 -7.01
N CYS A 122 2.45 1.08 -6.03
CA CYS A 122 2.20 -0.23 -5.44
C CYS A 122 0.82 -0.32 -4.79
N PHE A 123 0.47 0.68 -3.98
CA PHE A 123 -0.83 0.72 -3.30
C PHE A 123 -1.99 0.86 -4.28
N LEU A 124 -1.88 1.73 -5.29
CA LEU A 124 -2.88 1.87 -6.35
C LEU A 124 -3.09 0.56 -7.11
N ALA A 125 -2.02 -0.17 -7.43
CA ALA A 125 -2.11 -1.47 -8.08
C ALA A 125 -2.84 -2.50 -7.21
N LEU A 126 -2.59 -2.54 -5.91
CA LEU A 126 -3.30 -3.40 -4.96
C LEU A 126 -4.76 -2.98 -4.76
N ILE A 127 -5.04 -1.67 -4.73
CA ILE A 127 -6.40 -1.13 -4.68
C ILE A 127 -7.15 -1.52 -5.97
N ALA A 128 -6.52 -1.48 -7.14
CA ALA A 128 -7.18 -1.83 -8.39
C ALA A 128 -7.42 -3.34 -8.51
N LYS A 129 -6.36 -4.14 -8.39
CA LYS A 129 -6.37 -5.58 -8.71
C LYS A 129 -6.59 -6.50 -7.51
N GLY A 130 -6.51 -5.98 -6.29
CA GLY A 130 -6.71 -6.76 -5.07
C GLY A 130 -5.48 -7.57 -4.64
N PRO A 131 -5.66 -8.43 -3.62
CA PRO A 131 -4.56 -8.92 -2.78
C PRO A 131 -3.76 -10.10 -3.36
N GLY A 132 -4.26 -10.74 -4.43
CA GLY A 132 -3.71 -11.98 -4.94
C GLY A 132 -4.05 -13.20 -4.06
N ARG A 133 -3.71 -14.40 -4.55
CA ARG A 133 -4.10 -15.68 -3.91
C ARG A 133 -3.34 -15.99 -2.62
N TRP A 134 -2.19 -15.36 -2.40
CA TRP A 134 -1.34 -15.53 -1.22
C TRP A 134 -1.67 -14.48 -0.15
N SER A 135 -2.95 -14.34 0.17
CA SER A 135 -3.45 -13.36 1.14
C SER A 135 -4.46 -14.00 2.07
N LEU A 136 -4.53 -13.55 3.32
CA LEU A 136 -5.59 -13.98 4.23
C LEU A 136 -6.98 -13.61 3.69
N ASP A 137 -7.12 -12.49 2.98
CA ASP A 137 -8.33 -12.13 2.24
C ASP A 137 -8.76 -13.23 1.27
N HIS A 138 -7.83 -13.90 0.59
CA HIS A 138 -8.16 -15.05 -0.27
C HIS A 138 -8.62 -16.27 0.51
N LEU A 139 -7.90 -16.62 1.57
CA LEU A 139 -8.24 -17.75 2.43
C LEU A 139 -9.61 -17.58 3.10
N LEU A 140 -9.99 -16.33 3.38
CA LEU A 140 -11.29 -15.95 3.96
C LEU A 140 -12.39 -15.72 2.91
N GLY A 141 -12.14 -15.97 1.63
CA GLY A 141 -13.12 -15.80 0.55
C GLY A 141 -13.43 -14.35 0.17
N ARG A 142 -12.64 -13.37 0.62
CA ARG A 142 -12.81 -11.92 0.42
C ARG A 142 -11.99 -11.35 -0.75
N SER A 143 -11.42 -12.20 -1.59
CA SER A 143 -10.48 -11.79 -2.65
C SER A 143 -11.09 -11.10 -3.87
N ALA A 144 -12.40 -11.16 -4.06
CA ALA A 144 -13.04 -10.61 -5.24
C ALA A 144 -14.04 -9.52 -4.85
N LEU A 145 -13.91 -8.34 -5.46
CA LEU A 145 -15.12 -7.68 -5.94
C LEU A 145 -15.68 -8.69 -6.95
N ALA A 146 -16.70 -9.47 -6.56
CA ALA A 146 -17.40 -10.30 -7.52
C ALA A 146 -17.81 -9.38 -8.69
N PRO A 147 -17.62 -9.79 -9.97
CA PRO A 147 -18.27 -9.06 -11.04
C PRO A 147 -19.75 -8.97 -10.70
N ALA A 148 -20.33 -7.77 -10.78
CA ALA A 148 -21.78 -7.63 -10.66
C ALA A 148 -22.42 -8.68 -11.60
N PRO A 149 -23.40 -9.48 -11.13
CA PRO A 149 -24.02 -10.47 -11.98
C PRO A 149 -24.50 -9.78 -13.26
N GLY A 150 -23.91 -10.17 -14.39
CA GLY A 150 -24.25 -9.60 -15.69
C GLY A 150 -25.76 -9.75 -15.90
N ARG A 151 -26.44 -8.65 -16.22
CA ARG A 151 -27.83 -8.71 -16.68
C ARG A 151 -27.89 -9.75 -17.80
N PRO A 152 -28.81 -10.72 -17.76
CA PRO A 152 -28.98 -11.66 -18.87
C PRO A 152 -29.22 -10.85 -20.14
N ALA A 153 -28.49 -11.20 -21.19
CA ALA A 153 -28.68 -10.63 -22.52
C ALA A 153 -30.15 -10.84 -22.91
N GLY A 154 -30.91 -9.75 -22.98
CA GLY A 154 -32.26 -9.77 -23.48
C GLY A 154 -32.21 -10.17 -24.95
N SER A 155 -32.78 -11.34 -25.25
CA SER A 155 -33.17 -11.74 -26.58
C SER A 155 -34.26 -10.81 -27.11
N ILE A 156 -34.00 -10.14 -28.23
CA ILE A 156 -35.02 -9.73 -29.21
C ILE A 156 -34.45 -10.03 -30.58
#